data_AF-A0A4Q3YH10-F1
#
_entry.id   AF-A0A4Q3YH10-F1
#
_cell.length_a   1.000
_cell.length_b   1.000
_cell.length_c   1.000
_cell.angle_alpha   90.00
_cell.angle_beta   90.00
_cell.angle_gamma   90.00
#
_symmetry.space_group_name_H-M   'P 1'
#
loop_
_entity.id
_entity.type
_entity.pdbx_description
1 polymer ?
#
loop_
_entity_poly.entity_id
_entity_poly.type
_entity_poly.pdbx_seq_one_letter_code
_entity_poly.pdbx_strand_id
1 'polypeptide(L)'
;MSYRTMFPHLIAAALFLLGPPLAFAEEPALPRGAETAGNAPPSEIMLRAAPLMQAGRGDEATFWFYAGQLRWRSRLNGGPALDPTGEPALFSALIETLGPPVNAWAFGDIPKLQRTIDAVLLWDERYPDPSLDPAVHERMRGGLRDLRDQIGREAGMIRAERASRGLENR
;
A
#
# COMPACT_ATOMS: atom_id res chain seq x y z
N MET A 1 79.30 -9.56 -22.44
CA MET A 1 79.26 -10.67 -21.47
C MET A 1 78.19 -10.32 -20.44
N SER A 2 76.98 -10.90 -20.54
CA SER A 2 76.51 -12.07 -19.75
C SER A 2 76.10 -11.66 -18.32
N TYR A 3 74.93 -11.91 -17.73
CA TYR A 3 73.69 -12.69 -17.97
C TYR A 3 72.56 -11.91 -17.25
N ARG A 4 71.37 -11.68 -17.80
CA ARG A 4 70.16 -12.55 -17.79
C ARG A 4 69.67 -12.96 -16.39
N THR A 5 68.61 -12.31 -15.90
CA THR A 5 67.59 -12.94 -15.05
C THR A 5 66.24 -12.29 -15.28
N MET A 6 65.35 -13.08 -15.87
CA MET A 6 63.93 -12.84 -16.06
C MET A 6 63.21 -12.89 -14.70
N PHE A 7 62.32 -11.95 -14.44
CA PHE A 7 61.22 -12.15 -13.48
C PHE A 7 59.91 -12.17 -14.26
N PRO A 8 59.11 -13.25 -14.17
CA PRO A 8 57.89 -13.39 -14.94
C PRO A 8 56.75 -12.57 -14.33
N HIS A 9 55.89 -12.11 -15.23
CA HIS A 9 54.64 -11.44 -14.95
C HIS A 9 53.70 -12.29 -14.08
N LEU A 10 53.21 -11.71 -12.99
CA LEU A 10 51.95 -12.13 -12.35
C LEU A 10 50.97 -10.97 -12.48
N ILE A 11 50.27 -10.92 -13.62
CA ILE A 11 49.04 -10.14 -13.73
C ILE A 11 47.95 -10.98 -13.06
N ALA A 12 47.59 -10.60 -11.84
CA ALA A 12 46.38 -11.11 -11.20
C ALA A 12 45.16 -10.58 -11.97
N ALA A 13 44.58 -11.40 -12.82
CA ALA A 13 43.28 -11.13 -13.43
C ALA A 13 42.21 -11.28 -12.35
N ALA A 14 41.76 -10.17 -11.77
CA ALA A 14 40.54 -10.13 -10.97
C ALA A 14 39.34 -10.25 -11.92
N LEU A 15 38.79 -11.46 -12.03
CA LEU A 15 37.46 -11.67 -12.61
C LEU A 15 36.44 -10.96 -11.72
N PHE A 16 36.02 -9.75 -12.11
CA PHE A 16 34.76 -9.18 -11.64
C PHE A 16 33.62 -10.05 -12.17
N LEU A 17 33.10 -10.92 -11.32
CA LEU A 17 31.78 -11.52 -11.49
C LEU A 17 30.75 -10.38 -11.46
N LEU A 18 30.47 -9.79 -12.63
CA LEU A 18 29.32 -8.93 -12.87
C LEU A 18 28.05 -9.79 -12.81
N GLY A 19 27.67 -10.18 -11.60
CA GLY A 19 26.28 -10.51 -11.32
C GLY A 19 25.42 -9.28 -11.60
N PRO A 20 24.18 -9.44 -12.08
CA PRO A 20 23.27 -8.30 -12.20
C PRO A 20 23.18 -7.61 -10.84
N PRO A 21 23.14 -6.26 -10.79
CA PRO A 21 22.95 -5.56 -9.53
C PRO A 21 21.71 -6.15 -8.87
N LEU A 22 21.83 -6.54 -7.60
CA LEU A 22 20.68 -6.83 -6.75
C LEU A 22 19.70 -5.66 -6.92
N ALA A 23 18.60 -5.91 -7.61
CA ALA A 23 17.52 -4.95 -7.71
C ALA A 23 16.95 -4.84 -6.29
N PHE A 24 17.44 -3.87 -5.52
CA PHE A 24 16.77 -3.45 -4.31
C PHE A 24 15.37 -3.03 -4.74
N ALA A 25 14.34 -3.73 -4.25
CA ALA A 25 12.97 -3.31 -4.46
C ALA A 25 12.85 -1.86 -4.00
N GLU A 26 12.47 -0.97 -4.91
CA GLU A 26 12.27 0.44 -4.60
C GLU A 26 11.14 0.54 -3.56
N GLU A 27 11.43 1.21 -2.44
CA GLU A 27 10.46 1.37 -1.36
C GLU A 27 9.25 2.17 -1.88
N PRO A 28 7.99 1.75 -1.61
CA PRO A 28 6.82 2.48 -2.04
C PRO A 28 6.83 3.95 -1.59
N ALA A 29 6.69 4.87 -2.54
CA ALA A 29 6.60 6.29 -2.23
C ALA A 29 5.31 6.61 -1.46
N LEU A 30 5.45 7.29 -0.32
CA LEU A 30 4.32 7.75 0.50
C LEU A 30 3.82 9.12 0.03
N PRO A 31 2.51 9.40 0.12
CA PRO A 31 1.97 10.69 -0.28
C PRO A 31 2.35 11.81 0.69
N ARG A 32 2.19 13.06 0.24
CA ARG A 32 2.51 14.24 1.06
C ARG A 32 1.66 14.25 2.33
N GLY A 33 2.29 14.53 3.48
CA GLY A 33 1.62 14.62 4.78
C GLY A 33 1.33 13.25 5.40
N ALA A 34 1.92 12.18 4.88
CA ALA A 34 1.95 10.85 5.47
C ALA A 34 2.58 10.89 6.88
N GLU A 35 3.65 11.64 7.05
CA GLU A 35 4.43 11.77 8.27
C GLU A 35 3.65 12.38 9.45
N THR A 36 2.69 13.25 9.18
CA THR A 36 1.86 13.88 10.22
C THR A 36 0.50 13.22 10.39
N ALA A 37 0.11 12.31 9.49
CA ALA A 37 -1.22 11.70 9.51
C ALA A 37 -1.36 10.54 10.52
N GLY A 38 -0.25 10.00 11.04
CA GLY A 38 -0.28 8.83 11.94
C GLY A 38 -1.11 9.01 13.21
N ASN A 39 -1.28 10.26 13.68
CA ASN A 39 -2.05 10.60 14.88
C ASN A 39 -3.47 11.13 14.57
N ALA A 40 -3.85 11.23 13.30
CA ALA A 40 -5.16 11.77 12.93
C ALA A 40 -6.26 10.72 13.18
N PRO A 41 -7.49 11.14 13.52
CA PRO A 41 -8.62 10.22 13.59
C PRO A 41 -8.80 9.44 12.28
N PRO A 42 -9.16 8.14 12.32
CA PRO A 42 -9.31 7.33 11.11
C PRO A 42 -10.28 7.92 10.08
N SER A 43 -11.31 8.63 10.56
CA SER A 43 -12.26 9.37 9.74
C SER A 43 -11.61 10.49 8.93
N GLU A 44 -10.77 11.30 9.55
CA GLU A 44 -10.06 12.40 8.91
C GLU A 44 -9.07 11.88 7.87
N ILE A 45 -8.38 10.77 8.17
CA ILE A 45 -7.49 10.10 7.21
C ILE A 45 -8.29 9.68 5.97
N MET A 46 -9.41 8.97 6.17
CA MET A 46 -10.25 8.46 5.09
C MET A 46 -10.87 9.58 4.24
N LEU A 47 -11.30 10.67 4.88
CA LEU A 47 -11.93 11.84 4.23
C LEU A 47 -10.99 12.59 3.28
N ARG A 48 -9.66 12.43 3.41
CA ARG A 48 -8.69 13.00 2.45
C ARG A 48 -8.92 12.51 1.02
N ALA A 49 -9.55 11.34 0.84
CA ALA A 49 -9.81 10.78 -0.48
C ALA A 49 -10.76 11.64 -1.34
N ALA A 50 -11.79 12.27 -0.73
CA ALA A 50 -12.82 13.00 -1.48
C ALA A 50 -12.28 14.15 -2.34
N PRO A 51 -11.56 15.16 -1.79
CA PRO A 51 -11.02 16.25 -2.61
C PRO A 51 -9.97 15.77 -3.62
N LEU A 52 -9.26 14.68 -3.32
CA LEU A 52 -8.26 14.10 -4.23
C LEU A 52 -8.93 13.44 -5.44
N MET A 53 -10.04 12.74 -5.25
CA MET A 53 -10.85 12.20 -6.34
C MET A 53 -11.38 13.33 -7.24
N GLN A 54 -11.89 14.42 -6.64
CA GLN A 54 -12.35 15.59 -7.39
C GLN A 54 -11.24 16.25 -8.21
N ALA A 55 -10.00 16.22 -7.72
CA ALA A 55 -8.84 16.75 -8.40
C ALA A 55 -8.17 15.78 -9.40
N GLY A 56 -8.76 14.60 -9.64
CA GLY A 56 -8.19 13.58 -10.53
C GLY A 56 -6.95 12.86 -9.97
N ARG A 57 -6.66 13.02 -8.67
CA ARG A 57 -5.51 12.42 -7.97
C ARG A 57 -5.87 11.07 -7.35
N GLY A 58 -6.45 10.18 -8.15
CA GLY A 58 -7.09 8.96 -7.64
C GLY A 58 -6.15 7.96 -6.95
N ASP A 59 -4.86 7.95 -7.31
CA ASP A 59 -3.88 7.08 -6.65
C ASP A 59 -3.64 7.51 -5.19
N GLU A 60 -3.48 8.82 -4.97
CA GLU A 60 -3.34 9.38 -3.62
C GLU A 60 -4.64 9.24 -2.82
N ALA A 61 -5.79 9.40 -3.49
CA ALA A 61 -7.09 9.16 -2.86
C ALA A 61 -7.24 7.70 -2.38
N THR A 62 -6.80 6.74 -3.21
CA THR A 62 -6.82 5.32 -2.89
C THR A 62 -5.96 5.02 -1.68
N PHE A 63 -4.75 5.58 -1.61
CA PHE A 63 -3.90 5.44 -0.43
C PHE A 63 -4.63 5.87 0.85
N TRP A 64 -5.18 7.10 0.89
CA TRP A 64 -5.81 7.63 2.09
C TRP A 64 -7.08 6.89 2.47
N PHE A 65 -7.86 6.46 1.49
CA PHE A 65 -9.05 5.64 1.70
C PHE A 65 -8.71 4.29 2.37
N TYR A 66 -7.70 3.57 1.88
CA TYR A 66 -7.28 2.30 2.47
C TYR A 66 -6.57 2.47 3.82
N ALA A 67 -5.76 3.53 3.99
CA ALA A 67 -5.11 3.86 5.26
C ALA A 67 -6.13 4.15 6.38
N GLY A 68 -7.13 4.99 6.08
CA GLY A 68 -8.20 5.31 7.02
C GLY A 68 -9.02 4.07 7.39
N GLN A 69 -9.34 3.22 6.40
CA GLN A 69 -10.04 1.95 6.65
C GLN A 69 -9.27 1.00 7.56
N LEU A 70 -7.97 0.85 7.36
CA LEU A 70 -7.12 -0.01 8.19
C LEU A 70 -7.18 0.42 9.66
N ARG A 71 -6.93 1.71 9.92
CA ARG A 71 -6.97 2.29 11.28
C ARG A 71 -8.37 2.19 11.89
N TRP A 72 -9.42 2.47 11.12
CA TRP A 72 -10.78 2.47 11.65
C TRP A 72 -11.27 1.07 11.97
N ARG A 73 -11.02 0.09 11.08
CA ARG A 73 -11.34 -1.32 11.36
C ARG A 73 -10.62 -1.80 12.61
N SER A 74 -9.37 -1.39 12.82
CA SER A 74 -8.61 -1.74 14.02
C SER A 74 -9.26 -1.17 15.28
N ARG A 75 -9.69 0.10 15.25
CA ARG A 75 -10.39 0.76 16.34
C ARG A 75 -11.74 0.10 16.66
N LEU A 76 -12.58 -0.14 15.66
CA LEU A 76 -13.92 -0.70 15.84
C LEU A 76 -13.91 -2.14 16.37
N ASN A 77 -12.82 -2.89 16.12
CA ASN A 77 -12.68 -4.28 16.56
C ASN A 77 -11.80 -4.43 17.82
N GLY A 78 -11.27 -3.33 18.35
CA GLY A 78 -10.26 -3.33 19.43
C GLY A 78 -10.83 -3.31 20.85
N GLY A 79 -12.14 -3.10 21.01
CA GLY A 79 -12.77 -2.87 22.31
C GLY A 79 -14.13 -3.55 22.44
N PRO A 80 -14.88 -3.25 23.52
CA PRO A 80 -16.27 -3.69 23.64
C PRO A 80 -17.11 -3.17 22.47
N ALA A 81 -18.23 -3.83 22.22
CA ALA A 81 -19.17 -3.41 21.19
C ALA A 81 -19.55 -1.93 21.39
N LEU A 82 -19.33 -1.13 20.34
CA LEU A 82 -19.68 0.29 20.31
C LEU A 82 -21.17 0.46 20.01
N ASP A 83 -21.71 1.63 20.36
CA ASP A 83 -23.05 2.04 19.91
C ASP A 83 -23.12 1.95 18.37
N PRO A 84 -24.04 1.14 17.80
CA PRO A 84 -24.13 0.96 16.36
C PRO A 84 -24.49 2.24 15.60
N THR A 85 -25.06 3.25 16.27
CA THR A 85 -25.43 4.55 15.67
C THR A 85 -24.29 5.57 15.67
N GLY A 86 -23.19 5.27 16.36
CA GLY A 86 -22.00 6.12 16.46
C GLY A 86 -20.97 5.86 15.37
N GLU A 87 -19.72 5.60 15.77
CA GLU A 87 -18.61 5.35 14.83
C GLU A 87 -18.87 4.23 13.81
N PRO A 88 -19.54 3.11 14.13
CA PRO A 88 -19.87 2.08 13.14
C PRO A 88 -20.76 2.61 12.00
N ALA A 89 -21.79 3.41 12.31
CA ALA A 89 -22.65 4.03 11.31
C ALA A 89 -21.88 5.04 10.45
N LEU A 90 -21.05 5.88 11.06
CA LEU A 90 -20.22 6.85 10.33
C LEU A 90 -19.22 6.15 9.40
N PHE A 91 -18.55 5.10 9.88
CA PHE A 91 -17.65 4.30 9.05
C PHE A 91 -18.38 3.72 7.85
N SER A 92 -19.57 3.15 8.08
CA SER A 92 -20.40 2.57 7.01
C SER A 92 -20.80 3.61 5.97
N ALA A 93 -21.26 4.79 6.42
CA ALA A 93 -21.61 5.90 5.53
C ALA A 93 -20.42 6.36 4.66
N LEU A 94 -19.21 6.44 5.23
CA LEU A 94 -18.01 6.83 4.49
C LEU A 94 -17.54 5.74 3.51
N ILE A 95 -17.66 4.47 3.86
CA ILE A 95 -17.41 3.35 2.92
C ILE A 95 -18.35 3.46 1.72
N GLU A 96 -19.65 3.64 1.96
CA GLU A 96 -20.66 3.72 0.90
C GLU A 96 -20.51 4.96 0.03
N THR A 97 -20.08 6.09 0.61
CA THR A 97 -19.96 7.36 -0.11
C THR A 97 -18.63 7.47 -0.87
N LEU A 98 -17.52 7.10 -0.24
CA LEU A 98 -16.17 7.27 -0.80
C LEU A 98 -15.70 6.03 -1.57
N GLY A 99 -16.16 4.84 -1.18
CA GLY A 99 -15.70 3.57 -1.73
C GLY A 99 -15.98 3.41 -3.22
N PRO A 100 -17.21 3.61 -3.72
CA PRO A 100 -17.50 3.40 -5.14
C PRO A 100 -16.57 4.17 -6.11
N PRO A 101 -16.38 5.51 -5.99
CA PRO A 101 -15.50 6.23 -6.90
C PRO A 101 -14.02 5.84 -6.72
N VAL A 102 -13.55 5.65 -5.48
CA VAL A 102 -12.15 5.26 -5.21
C VAL A 102 -11.86 3.86 -5.75
N ASN A 103 -12.75 2.90 -5.52
CA ASN A 103 -12.58 1.52 -5.98
C ASN A 103 -12.73 1.42 -7.50
N ALA A 104 -13.61 2.20 -8.12
CA ALA A 104 -13.71 2.26 -9.59
C ALA A 104 -12.37 2.66 -10.22
N TRP A 105 -11.69 3.65 -9.65
CA TRP A 105 -10.34 4.07 -10.04
C TRP A 105 -9.29 2.99 -9.74
N ALA A 106 -9.23 2.53 -8.49
CA ALA A 106 -8.20 1.64 -7.96
C ALA A 106 -8.15 0.32 -8.72
N PHE A 107 -9.31 -0.34 -8.90
CA PHE A 107 -9.40 -1.60 -9.62
C PHE A 107 -9.19 -1.47 -11.13
N GLY A 108 -9.08 -0.25 -11.66
CA GLY A 108 -8.67 -0.03 -13.05
C GLY A 108 -7.22 -0.44 -13.31
N ASP A 109 -6.34 -0.35 -12.31
CA ASP A 109 -4.93 -0.73 -12.40
C ASP A 109 -4.56 -1.62 -11.22
N ILE A 110 -4.67 -2.94 -11.42
CA ILE A 110 -4.46 -3.94 -10.37
C ILE A 110 -3.03 -3.95 -9.81
N PRO A 111 -1.95 -3.99 -10.63
CA PRO A 111 -0.59 -3.89 -10.10
C PRO A 111 -0.37 -2.63 -9.26
N LYS A 112 -0.97 -1.50 -9.66
CA LYS A 112 -0.85 -0.26 -8.87
C LYS A 112 -1.64 -0.32 -7.57
N LEU A 113 -2.85 -0.89 -7.57
CA LEU A 113 -3.61 -1.12 -6.34
C LEU A 113 -2.81 -1.98 -5.34
N GLN A 114 -2.14 -3.03 -5.81
CA GLN A 114 -1.30 -3.85 -4.93
C GLN A 114 -0.16 -3.02 -4.30
N ARG A 115 0.55 -2.23 -5.11
CA ARG A 115 1.60 -1.32 -4.62
C ARG A 115 1.07 -0.25 -3.66
N THR A 116 -0.15 0.27 -3.89
CA THR A 116 -0.78 1.22 -2.99
C THR A 116 -1.10 0.57 -1.64
N ILE A 117 -1.58 -0.68 -1.62
CA ILE A 117 -1.80 -1.41 -0.37
C ILE A 117 -0.47 -1.66 0.36
N ASP A 118 0.60 -2.00 -0.36
CA ASP A 118 1.95 -2.12 0.22
C ASP A 118 2.40 -0.80 0.86
N ALA A 119 2.18 0.33 0.17
CA ALA A 119 2.48 1.65 0.70
C ALA A 119 1.67 1.98 1.96
N VAL A 120 0.39 1.59 2.02
CA VAL A 120 -0.46 1.78 3.20
C VAL A 120 0.09 0.99 4.39
N LEU A 121 0.47 -0.28 4.19
CA LEU A 121 1.03 -1.12 5.24
C LEU A 121 2.37 -0.56 5.75
N LEU A 122 3.25 -0.15 4.83
CA LEU A 122 4.51 0.49 5.15
C LEU A 122 4.32 1.79 5.95
N TRP A 123 3.40 2.65 5.51
CA TRP A 123 3.06 3.88 6.23
C TRP A 123 2.57 3.60 7.65
N ASP A 124 1.68 2.62 7.78
CA ASP A 124 1.06 2.25 9.03
C ASP A 124 2.08 1.65 10.03
N GLU A 125 3.09 0.93 9.54
CA GLU A 125 4.24 0.45 10.31
C GLU A 125 5.18 1.59 10.73
N ARG A 126 5.45 2.55 9.83
CA ARG A 126 6.35 3.69 10.08
C ARG A 126 5.77 4.73 11.03
N TYR A 127 4.45 4.92 11.00
CA TYR A 127 3.75 5.91 11.80
C TYR A 127 2.63 5.23 12.60
N PRO A 128 2.97 4.44 13.63
CA PRO A 128 2.01 3.67 14.41
C PRO A 128 1.05 4.58 15.19
N ASP A 129 -0.21 4.15 15.31
CA ASP A 129 -1.16 4.73 16.27
C ASP A 129 -1.11 3.91 17.57
N PRO A 130 -0.51 4.45 18.65
CA PRO A 130 -0.35 3.73 19.91
C PRO A 130 -1.67 3.52 20.68
N SER A 131 -2.78 4.13 20.25
CA SER A 131 -4.08 3.96 20.89
C SER A 131 -4.81 2.68 20.47
N LEU A 132 -4.34 2.00 19.42
CA LEU A 132 -4.96 0.78 18.91
C LEU A 132 -4.49 -0.46 19.70
N ASP A 133 -5.40 -1.41 19.89
CA ASP A 133 -5.03 -2.74 20.40
C ASP A 133 -4.05 -3.40 19.41
N PRO A 134 -2.82 -3.75 19.83
CA PRO A 134 -1.80 -4.24 18.90
C PRO A 134 -2.16 -5.57 18.23
N ALA A 135 -2.84 -6.47 18.92
CA ALA A 135 -3.20 -7.78 18.40
C ALA A 135 -4.33 -7.68 17.37
N VAL A 136 -5.32 -6.84 17.66
CA VAL A 136 -6.41 -6.53 16.73
C VAL A 136 -5.86 -5.82 15.50
N HIS A 137 -4.99 -4.82 15.70
CA HIS A 137 -4.41 -4.05 14.61
C HIS A 137 -3.55 -4.91 13.69
N GLU A 138 -2.73 -5.82 14.23
CA GLU A 138 -1.95 -6.75 13.42
C GLU A 138 -2.85 -7.70 12.61
N ARG A 139 -3.97 -8.17 13.17
CA ARG A 139 -4.97 -8.93 12.39
C ARG A 139 -5.56 -8.12 11.24
N MET A 140 -5.80 -6.81 11.44
CA MET A 140 -6.31 -5.95 10.37
C MET A 140 -5.27 -5.73 9.27
N ARG A 141 -3.98 -5.59 9.62
CA ARG A 141 -2.89 -5.58 8.64
C ARG A 141 -2.81 -6.89 7.85
N GLY A 142 -2.94 -8.03 8.54
CA GLY A 142 -3.04 -9.35 7.93
C GLY A 142 -4.16 -9.44 6.90
N GLY A 143 -5.37 -9.04 7.27
CA GLY A 143 -6.51 -9.03 6.34
C GLY A 143 -6.30 -8.12 5.13
N LEU A 144 -5.60 -6.99 5.28
CA LEU A 144 -5.26 -6.11 4.17
C LEU A 144 -4.19 -6.72 3.24
N ARG A 145 -3.21 -7.45 3.81
CA ARG A 145 -2.24 -8.25 3.02
C ARG A 145 -2.94 -9.36 2.23
N ASP A 146 -3.86 -10.07 2.86
CA ASP A 146 -4.62 -11.13 2.20
C ASP A 146 -5.46 -10.59 1.04
N LEU A 147 -6.10 -9.43 1.23
CA LEU A 147 -6.84 -8.73 0.17
C LEU A 147 -5.93 -8.37 -1.00
N ARG A 148 -4.76 -7.76 -0.75
CA ARG A 148 -3.76 -7.43 -1.78
C ARG A 148 -3.38 -8.66 -2.61
N ASP A 149 -3.12 -9.78 -1.95
CA ASP A 149 -2.69 -11.01 -2.60
C ASP A 149 -3.83 -11.65 -3.39
N GLN A 150 -5.05 -11.62 -2.84
CA GLN A 150 -6.24 -12.10 -3.53
C GLN A 150 -6.50 -11.30 -4.81
N ILE A 151 -6.46 -9.97 -4.75
CA ILE A 151 -6.63 -9.09 -5.91
C ILE A 151 -5.60 -9.44 -7.01
N GLY A 152 -4.35 -9.73 -6.62
CA GLY A 152 -3.30 -10.16 -7.55
C GLY A 152 -3.61 -11.51 -8.22
N ARG A 153 -4.00 -12.51 -7.42
CA ARG A 153 -4.37 -13.85 -7.93
C ARG A 153 -5.58 -13.78 -8.87
N GLU A 154 -6.53 -12.91 -8.56
CA GLU A 154 -7.80 -12.78 -9.28
C GLU A 154 -7.77 -11.69 -10.38
N ALA A 155 -6.61 -11.07 -10.63
CA ALA A 155 -6.50 -9.90 -11.51
C ALA A 155 -7.10 -10.11 -12.91
N GLY A 156 -6.95 -11.32 -13.49
CA GLY A 156 -7.55 -11.66 -14.78
C GLY A 156 -9.08 -11.65 -14.76
N MET A 157 -9.67 -12.26 -13.73
CA MET A 157 -11.12 -12.30 -13.52
C MET A 157 -11.67 -10.89 -13.27
N ILE A 158 -11.01 -10.11 -12.43
CA ILE A 158 -11.40 -8.73 -12.12
C ILE A 158 -11.42 -7.88 -13.39
N ARG A 159 -10.38 -7.94 -14.23
CA ARG A 159 -10.33 -7.18 -15.48
C ARG A 159 -11.45 -7.58 -16.45
N ALA A 160 -11.76 -8.88 -16.54
CA ALA A 160 -12.84 -9.38 -17.38
C ALA A 160 -14.22 -8.91 -16.90
N GLU A 161 -14.48 -8.96 -15.59
CA GLU A 161 -15.73 -8.45 -14.98
C GLU A 161 -15.88 -6.94 -15.15
N ARG A 162 -14.77 -6.19 -15.03
CA ARG A 162 -14.78 -4.74 -15.29
C ARG A 162 -15.15 -4.45 -16.75
N ALA A 163 -14.50 -5.14 -17.69
CA ALA A 163 -14.77 -4.97 -19.11
C ALA A 163 -16.22 -5.31 -19.48
N SER A 164 -16.80 -6.36 -18.89
CA SER A 164 -18.21 -6.74 -19.14
C SER A 164 -19.21 -5.71 -18.62
N ARG A 165 -18.80 -4.87 -17.65
CA ARG A 165 -19.57 -3.74 -17.11
C ARG A 165 -19.25 -2.41 -17.79
N GLY A 166 -18.42 -2.39 -18.83
CA GLY A 166 -17.99 -1.17 -19.51
C GLY A 166 -17.04 -0.29 -18.69
N LEU A 167 -16.40 -0.84 -17.65
CA LEU A 167 -15.42 -0.14 -16.84
C LEU A 167 -14.03 -0.25 -17.48
N GLU A 168 -13.29 0.85 -17.47
CA GLU A 168 -11.94 0.93 -18.02
C GLU A 168 -10.94 0.08 -17.20
N ASN A 169 -10.06 -0.63 -17.91
CA ASN A 169 -8.83 -1.20 -17.34
C ASN A 169 -7.67 -0.33 -17.85
N ARG A 170 -7.00 0.37 -16.93
CA ARG A 170 -5.97 1.38 -17.21
C ARG A 170 -4.58 0.78 -17.18
#